data_AF-T0ZEQ7-F1
#
_entry.id   AF-T0ZEQ7-F1
#
_cell.length_a   1.000
_cell.length_b   1.000
_cell.length_c   1.000
_cell.angle_alpha   90.00
_cell.angle_beta   90.00
_cell.angle_gamma   90.00
#
_symmetry.space_group_name_H-M   'P 1'
#
loop_
_entity.id
_entity.type
_entity.pdbx_description
1 polymer ?
#
loop_
_entity_poly.entity_id
_entity_poly.type
_entity_poly.pdbx_seq_one_letter_code
_entity_poly.pdbx_strand_id
1 'polypeptide(L)' 'MCRTPAEGAQAVQHAARPLVDQRVPFVLSRQAIDAVERGALDSDWAALKDAARKIAFAEDRSVFDGYAAA' A
#
# COMPACT_ATOMS: atom_id res chain seq x y z
N MET A 1 2.18 -14.33 -25.42
CA MET A 1 2.54 -15.74 -25.71
C MET A 1 4.05 -15.83 -25.80
N CYS A 2 4.67 -16.61 -24.92
CA CYS A 2 6.12 -16.78 -24.85
C CYS A 2 6.67 -17.33 -26.16
N ARG A 3 7.60 -16.62 -26.80
CA ARG A 3 8.28 -17.05 -28.03
C ARG A 3 9.71 -17.44 -27.71
N THR A 4 10.14 -18.58 -28.21
CA THR A 4 11.53 -19.05 -28.13
C THR A 4 12.37 -18.35 -29.19
N PRO A 5 13.45 -17.63 -28.80
CA PRO A 5 14.21 -16.80 -29.73
C PRO A 5 15.25 -17.59 -30.54
N ALA A 6 15.44 -18.88 -30.28
CA ALA A 6 16.48 -19.70 -30.89
C ALA A 6 16.03 -21.13 -31.17
N GLU A 7 16.61 -21.73 -32.22
CA GLU A 7 16.38 -23.12 -32.60
C GLU A 7 16.85 -24.07 -31.50
N GLY A 8 16.01 -25.08 -31.17
CA GLY A 8 16.25 -26.01 -30.06
C GLY A 8 15.90 -25.49 -28.66
N ALA A 9 15.54 -24.21 -28.50
CA ALA A 9 15.14 -23.67 -27.21
C ALA A 9 13.67 -23.97 -26.86
N GLN A 10 13.38 -24.13 -25.57
CA GLN A 10 12.03 -24.17 -25.01
C GLN A 10 11.84 -22.98 -24.06
N ALA A 11 10.64 -22.39 -24.04
CA ALA A 11 10.32 -21.30 -23.12
C ALA A 11 8.90 -21.48 -22.59
N VAL A 12 8.75 -21.20 -21.29
CA VAL A 12 7.48 -21.21 -20.56
C VAL A 12 7.33 -19.87 -19.88
N GLN A 13 6.14 -19.29 -19.94
CA GLN A 13 5.79 -18.11 -19.17
C GLN A 13 4.77 -18.51 -18.11
N HIS A 14 5.11 -18.30 -16.84
CA HIS A 14 4.20 -18.52 -15.72
C HIS A 14 3.23 -17.34 -15.58
N ALA A 15 2.00 -17.64 -15.17
CA ALA A 15 1.06 -16.61 -14.78
C ALA A 15 1.54 -15.96 -13.47
N ALA A 16 1.52 -14.63 -13.42
CA ALA A 16 1.80 -13.84 -12.23
C ALA A 16 0.67 -12.83 -12.02
N ARG A 17 0.41 -12.46 -10.77
CA ARG A 17 -0.47 -11.36 -10.41
C ARG A 17 0.40 -10.13 -10.11
N PRO A 18 0.16 -8.98 -10.75
CA PRO A 18 0.89 -7.77 -10.42
C PRO A 18 0.57 -7.32 -8.98
N LEU A 19 1.55 -6.74 -8.30
CA LEU A 19 1.32 -6.11 -7.00
C LEU A 19 0.68 -4.74 -7.20
N VAL A 20 -0.20 -4.38 -6.27
CA VAL A 20 -0.85 -3.06 -6.21
C VAL A 20 -0.15 -2.20 -5.16
N ASP A 21 0.28 -1.00 -5.55
CA ASP A 21 0.78 0.02 -4.63
C ASP A 21 -0.38 0.93 -4.18
N GLN A 22 -0.86 0.73 -2.95
CA GLN A 22 -1.91 1.57 -2.34
C GLN A 22 -1.30 2.58 -1.37
N ARG A 23 -1.68 3.86 -1.52
CA ARG A 23 -1.18 4.95 -0.69
C ARG A 23 -2.31 5.84 -0.19
N VAL A 24 -2.30 6.14 1.10
CA VAL A 24 -3.22 7.11 1.72
C VAL A 24 -2.39 8.24 2.34
N PRO A 25 -2.30 9.42 1.68
CA PRO A 25 -1.56 10.54 2.23
C PRO A 25 -2.28 11.15 3.44
N PHE A 26 -1.50 11.64 4.38
CA PHE A 26 -1.98 12.42 5.53
C PHE A 26 -1.00 13.55 5.83
N VAL A 27 -1.46 14.55 6.58
CA VAL A 27 -0.68 15.72 6.96
C VAL A 27 -0.71 15.82 8.47
N LEU A 28 0.44 16.16 9.06
CA LEU A 28 0.58 16.48 10.47
C LEU A 28 1.14 17.89 10.61
N SER A 29 0.78 18.54 11.72
CA SER A 29 1.43 19.81 12.05
C SER A 29 2.85 19.54 12.54
N ARG A 30 3.79 20.42 12.17
CA ARG A 30 5.16 20.33 12.68
C ARG A 30 5.20 20.45 14.20
N GLN A 31 4.32 21.29 14.76
CA GLN A 31 4.19 21.48 16.20
C GLN A 31 3.81 20.19 16.95
N ALA A 32 2.92 19.36 16.41
CA ALA A 32 2.55 18.08 17.01
C ALA A 32 3.74 17.12 17.07
N ILE A 33 4.59 17.13 16.04
CA ILE A 33 5.82 16.32 16.00
C ILE A 33 6.82 16.85 17.03
N ASP A 34 7.09 18.15 17.04
CA ASP A 34 8.05 18.77 17.95
C ASP A 34 7.61 18.69 19.43
N ALA A 35 6.32 18.51 19.70
CA ALA A 35 5.81 18.34 21.05
C ALA A 35 6.30 17.03 21.71
N VAL A 36 6.50 15.97 20.92
CA VAL A 36 7.05 14.70 21.41
C VAL A 36 8.45 14.87 21.97
N GLU A 37 9.30 15.66 21.29
CA GLU A 37 10.66 15.94 21.75
C GLU A 37 10.66 16.68 23.10
N ARG A 38 9.62 17.48 23.38
CA ARG A 38 9.40 18.16 24.67
C ARG A 38 8.70 17.28 25.72
N GLY A 39 8.46 16.01 25.44
CA GLY A 39 7.86 15.05 26.37
C GLY A 39 6.34 14.93 26.31
N ALA A 40 5.67 15.46 25.28
CA ALA A 40 4.22 15.29 25.12
C ALA A 40 3.88 13.82 24.82
N LEU A 41 2.93 13.27 25.58
CA LEU A 41 2.44 11.89 25.43
C LEU A 41 1.12 11.81 24.65
N ASP A 42 0.53 12.95 24.33
CA ASP A 42 -0.82 13.13 23.79
C ASP A 42 -0.85 14.02 22.54
N SER A 43 0.26 14.07 21.81
CA SER A 43 0.34 14.82 20.55
C SER A 43 -0.77 14.42 19.56
N ASP A 44 -1.23 15.37 18.75
CA ASP A 44 -2.34 15.12 17.83
C ASP A 44 -1.92 14.25 16.64
N TRP A 45 -2.34 12.98 16.68
CA TRP A 45 -2.12 11.98 15.63
C TRP A 45 -3.40 11.60 14.88
N ALA A 46 -4.47 12.39 14.98
CA ALA A 46 -5.78 12.02 14.42
C ALA A 46 -5.70 11.71 12.92
N ALA A 47 -5.04 12.59 12.15
CA ALA A 47 -4.89 12.42 10.69
C ALA A 47 -4.15 11.12 10.30
N LEU A 48 -3.14 10.72 11.09
CA LEU A 48 -2.43 9.45 10.89
C LEU A 48 -3.34 8.26 11.19
N LYS A 49 -4.04 8.28 12.32
CA LYS A 49 -4.97 7.21 12.72
C LYS A 49 -6.09 7.03 11.70
N ASP A 50 -6.59 8.11 11.13
CA ASP A 50 -7.62 8.05 10.10
C ASP A 50 -7.10 7.53 8.76
N ALA A 51 -5.87 7.91 8.36
CA ALA A 51 -5.25 7.34 7.17
C ALA A 51 -4.98 5.84 7.32
N ALA A 52 -4.49 5.40 8.48
CA ALA A 52 -4.30 3.99 8.78
C ALA A 52 -5.62 3.20 8.72
N ARG A 53 -6.70 3.77 9.23
CA ARG A 53 -8.04 3.15 9.15
C ARG A 53 -8.54 3.05 7.72
N LYS A 54 -8.32 4.08 6.90
CA LYS A 54 -8.71 4.07 5.48
C LYS A 54 -7.98 2.99 4.69
N ILE A 55 -6.67 2.84 4.87
CA ILE A 55 -5.91 1.82 4.14
C ILE A 55 -6.26 0.40 4.61
N ALA A 56 -6.51 0.19 5.91
CA ALA A 56 -6.99 -1.09 6.43
C ALA A 56 -8.34 -1.49 5.81
N PHE A 57 -9.30 -0.56 5.72
CA PHE A 57 -10.57 -0.85 5.05
C PHE A 57 -10.44 -1.08 3.54
N ALA A 58 -9.48 -0.43 2.88
CA ALA A 58 -9.20 -0.67 1.46
C ALA A 58 -8.65 -2.09 1.24
N GLU A 59 -7.76 -2.55 2.12
CA GLU A 59 -7.24 -3.92 2.13
C GLU A 59 -8.37 -4.94 2.36
N ASP A 60 -9.15 -4.78 3.44
CA ASP A 60 -10.25 -5.70 3.77
C ASP A 60 -11.21 -5.86 2.59
N ARG A 61 -11.66 -4.75 2.00
CA ARG A 61 -12.54 -4.79 0.81
C ARG A 61 -11.88 -5.48 -0.37
N SER A 62 -10.58 -5.25 -0.58
CA SER A 62 -9.84 -5.91 -1.67
C SER A 62 -9.75 -7.42 -1.47
N VAL A 63 -9.62 -7.88 -0.22
CA VAL A 63 -9.56 -9.30 0.15
C VAL A 63 -10.92 -9.98 0.03
N PHE A 64 -11.99 -9.34 0.53
CA PHE A 64 -13.32 -9.96 0.62
C PHE A 64 -14.17 -9.76 -0.65
N ASP A 65 -14.14 -8.58 -1.26
CA ASP A 65 -14.97 -8.23 -2.41
C ASP A 65 -14.19 -8.32 -3.74
N GLY A 66 -12.87 -8.57 -3.66
CA GLY A 66 -11.96 -8.47 -4.77
C GLY A 66 -11.65 -7.02 -5.16
N TYR A 67 -10.67 -6.84 -6.05
CA TYR A 67 -10.31 -5.53 -6.56
C TYR A 67 -10.24 -5.56 -8.09
N ALA A 68 -11.34 -5.21 -8.74
CA ALA A 68 -11.49 -5.36 -10.19
C ALA A 68 -10.52 -4.51 -11.04
N ALA A 69 -9.90 -3.49 -10.45
CA ALA A 69 -8.89 -2.67 -11.12
C ALA A 69 -7.46 -3.26 -11.02
N ALA A 70 -7.29 -4.41 -10.34
CA ALA A 70 -6.01 -5.11 -10.16
C ALA A 70 -5.85 -6.35 -11.04
#